data_AF-A0A9P1CFN4-F1
#
_entry.id   AF-A0A9P1CFN4-F1
#
_cell.length_a   1.000
_cell.length_b   1.000
_cell.length_c   1.000
_cell.angle_alpha   90.00
_cell.angle_beta   90.00
_cell.angle_gamma   90.00
#
_symmetry.space_group_name_H-M   'P 1'
#
loop_
_entity.id
_entity.type
_entity.pdbx_description
1 polymer ?
#
loop_
_entity_poly.entity_id
_entity_poly.type
_entity_poly.pdbx_seq_one_letter_code
_entity_poly.pdbx_strand_id
1 'polypeptide(L)'
;VGLHFYAFDCQPRATKAYESFEERVRQIGTLMEKYAFLKGAIINEVGMLNCGGPTADDPICVPDSGKFPAKDVPDFGCPSNEDLPDGSATFISEIVELSASVTTSDGRPVVKSFSWFNIDRQGGTYNLRLFNDDGSINKVGDAYMRSCEKWGEMLL
;
A
#
# COMPACT_ATOMS: atom_id res chain seq x y z
N VAL A 1 -15.08 1.72 -8.00
CA VAL A 1 -13.89 2.28 -8.68
C VAL A 1 -12.73 1.36 -8.40
N GLY A 2 -12.00 0.88 -9.43
CA GLY A 2 -10.77 0.12 -9.23
C GLY A 2 -9.59 1.06 -8.98
N LEU A 3 -8.70 0.72 -8.05
CA LEU A 3 -7.52 1.52 -7.71
C LEU A 3 -6.30 0.61 -7.51
N HIS A 4 -5.22 0.95 -8.21
CA HIS A 4 -3.87 0.50 -7.89
C HIS A 4 -3.13 1.62 -7.18
N PHE A 5 -2.33 1.28 -6.18
CA PHE A 5 -1.51 2.25 -5.46
C PHE A 5 -0.15 1.69 -5.11
N TYR A 6 0.91 2.42 -5.43
CA TYR A 6 2.27 2.04 -5.08
C TYR A 6 2.99 3.22 -4.43
N ALA A 7 3.54 3.00 -3.23
CA ALA A 7 4.47 3.93 -2.61
C ALA A 7 5.88 3.74 -3.19
N PHE A 8 6.77 4.71 -2.96
CA PHE A 8 8.12 4.70 -3.50
C PHE A 8 9.17 4.53 -2.42
N ASP A 9 10.18 3.71 -2.72
CA ASP A 9 11.49 3.68 -2.07
C ASP A 9 11.47 3.53 -0.53
N CYS A 10 10.53 2.75 0.02
CA CYS A 10 10.41 2.52 1.46
C CYS A 10 10.38 3.81 2.30
N GLN A 11 9.81 4.88 1.75
CA GLN A 11 9.74 6.22 2.35
C GLN A 11 8.33 6.83 2.23
N PRO A 12 7.27 6.14 2.67
CA PRO A 12 5.92 6.59 2.41
C PRO A 12 5.58 7.92 3.10
N ARG A 13 6.29 8.31 4.18
CA ARG A 13 6.07 9.61 4.82
C ARG A 13 6.83 10.71 4.11
N ALA A 14 8.12 10.50 3.83
CA ALA A 14 8.92 11.51 3.12
C ALA A 14 8.36 11.82 1.72
N THR A 15 7.77 10.82 1.05
CA THR A 15 7.14 10.97 -0.27
C THR A 15 5.66 11.35 -0.22
N LYS A 16 5.08 11.53 0.98
CA LYS A 16 3.65 11.80 1.20
C LYS A 16 2.70 10.78 0.55
N ALA A 17 3.13 9.51 0.51
CA ALA A 17 2.39 8.43 -0.11
C ALA A 17 1.07 8.17 0.64
N TYR A 18 1.08 8.21 1.98
CA TYR A 18 -0.13 8.00 2.77
C TYR A 18 -1.18 9.09 2.53
N GLU A 19 -0.75 10.35 2.50
CA GLU A 19 -1.62 11.50 2.24
C GLU A 19 -2.18 11.44 0.81
N SER A 20 -1.34 11.10 -0.17
CA SER A 20 -1.76 10.96 -1.56
C SER A 20 -2.76 9.82 -1.75
N PHE A 21 -2.54 8.71 -1.05
CA PHE A 21 -3.48 7.59 -1.01
C PHE A 21 -4.81 7.99 -0.38
N GLU A 22 -4.78 8.61 0.80
CA GLU A 22 -5.97 9.07 1.51
C GLU A 22 -6.77 10.07 0.66
N GLU A 23 -6.10 11.05 0.03
CA GLU A 23 -6.72 12.00 -0.88
C GLU A 23 -7.42 11.28 -2.02
N ARG A 24 -6.77 10.28 -2.62
CA ARG A 24 -7.34 9.49 -3.71
C ARG A 24 -8.59 8.73 -3.27
N VAL A 25 -8.58 8.15 -2.07
CA VAL A 25 -9.76 7.48 -1.50
C VAL A 25 -10.86 8.50 -1.19
N ARG A 26 -10.54 9.67 -0.63
CA ARG A 26 -11.52 10.74 -0.36
C ARG A 26 -12.17 11.27 -1.63
N GLN A 27 -11.43 11.42 -2.72
CA GLN A 27 -11.98 11.77 -4.03
C GLN A 27 -13.04 10.75 -4.50
N ILE A 28 -12.81 9.45 -4.25
CA ILE A 28 -13.81 8.41 -4.54
C ILE A 28 -15.03 8.57 -3.62
N GLY A 29 -14.84 8.93 -2.36
CA GLY A 29 -15.93 9.30 -1.44
C GLY A 29 -16.81 10.43 -1.99
N THR A 30 -16.21 11.52 -2.49
CA THR A 30 -16.93 12.61 -3.16
C THR A 30 -17.73 12.11 -4.37
N LEU A 31 -17.18 11.16 -5.14
CA LEU A 31 -17.90 10.55 -6.25
C LEU A 31 -19.09 9.69 -5.78
N MET A 32 -18.97 8.97 -4.67
CA MET A 32 -20.08 8.19 -4.08
C MET A 32 -21.22 9.07 -3.58
N GLU A 33 -20.91 10.27 -3.08
CA GLU A 33 -21.91 11.26 -2.67
C GLU A 33 -22.65 11.83 -3.88
N LYS A 34 -21.92 12.12 -4.96
CA LYS A 34 -22.49 12.65 -6.20
C LYS A 34 -23.30 11.61 -6.98
N TYR A 35 -22.89 10.34 -6.95
CA TYR A 35 -23.45 9.28 -7.77
C TYR A 35 -23.85 8.08 -6.93
N ALA A 36 -25.14 7.97 -6.57
CA ALA A 36 -25.67 6.93 -5.67
C ALA A 36 -25.43 5.47 -6.11
N PHE A 37 -25.19 5.23 -7.41
CA PHE A 37 -24.85 3.91 -7.93
C PHE A 37 -23.40 3.51 -7.64
N LEU A 38 -22.50 4.46 -7.38
CA LEU A 38 -21.12 4.16 -6.97
C LEU A 38 -21.13 3.68 -5.52
N LYS A 39 -20.65 2.46 -5.31
CA LYS A 39 -20.67 1.81 -3.99
C LYS A 39 -19.35 1.89 -3.24
N GLY A 40 -18.27 2.31 -3.88
CA GLY A 40 -16.96 2.47 -3.24
C GLY A 40 -15.77 2.11 -4.13
N ALA A 41 -14.63 1.98 -3.48
CA ALA A 41 -13.35 1.60 -4.07
C ALA A 41 -13.09 0.10 -3.86
N ILE A 42 -12.56 -0.54 -4.90
CA ILE A 42 -11.87 -1.83 -4.82
C ILE A 42 -10.41 -1.49 -5.06
N ILE A 43 -9.59 -1.62 -4.02
CA ILE A 43 -8.16 -1.42 -4.13
C ILE A 43 -7.57 -2.78 -4.45
N ASN A 44 -7.33 -3.03 -5.73
CA ASN A 44 -7.00 -4.36 -6.23
C ASN A 44 -5.49 -4.64 -6.26
N GLU A 45 -4.65 -3.61 -6.17
CA GLU A 45 -3.21 -3.77 -5.97
C GLU A 45 -2.67 -2.64 -5.09
N VAL A 46 -1.96 -3.02 -4.04
CA VAL A 46 -1.14 -2.12 -3.23
C VAL A 46 0.25 -2.70 -3.07
N GLY A 47 1.27 -1.87 -3.19
CA GLY A 47 2.65 -2.31 -3.00
C GLY A 47 3.63 -1.15 -2.83
N MET A 48 4.91 -1.49 -2.91
CA MET A 48 6.02 -0.54 -2.86
C MET A 48 6.93 -0.75 -4.06
N LEU A 49 7.20 0.32 -4.79
CA LEU A 49 8.13 0.36 -5.91
C LEU A 49 9.55 0.61 -5.42
N ASN A 50 10.49 -0.16 -5.93
CA ASN A 50 11.92 -0.07 -5.66
C ASN A 50 12.57 1.01 -6.52
N CYS A 51 12.13 2.26 -6.38
CA CYS A 51 12.69 3.41 -7.08
C CYS A 51 12.32 4.70 -6.34
N GLY A 52 13.12 5.75 -6.51
CA GLY A 52 12.88 7.07 -5.90
C GLY A 52 11.63 7.82 -6.38
N GLY A 53 10.82 7.19 -7.22
CA GLY A 53 9.66 7.78 -7.88
C GLY A 53 10.02 8.48 -9.20
N PRO A 54 9.01 8.76 -10.05
CA PRO A 54 9.22 9.48 -11.29
C PRO A 54 9.64 10.93 -11.00
N THR A 55 10.60 11.42 -11.77
CA THR A 55 11.01 12.83 -11.79
C THR A 55 10.56 13.48 -13.10
N ALA A 56 10.73 14.79 -13.24
CA ALA A 56 10.45 15.47 -14.51
C ALA A 56 11.35 14.98 -15.65
N ASP A 57 12.61 14.64 -15.34
CA ASP A 57 13.63 14.22 -16.30
C ASP A 57 13.65 12.70 -16.52
N ASP A 58 13.16 11.93 -15.55
CA ASP A 58 12.97 10.49 -15.64
C ASP A 58 11.55 10.11 -15.21
N PRO A 59 10.57 10.11 -16.14
CA PRO A 59 9.18 9.87 -15.82
C PRO A 59 8.90 8.38 -15.49
N ILE A 60 9.92 7.52 -15.57
CA ILE A 60 9.78 6.08 -15.35
C ILE A 60 10.46 5.71 -14.03
N CYS A 61 9.84 4.79 -13.31
CA CYS A 61 10.44 4.18 -12.14
C CYS A 61 11.61 3.28 -12.58
N VAL A 62 12.86 3.72 -12.36
CA VAL A 62 14.06 2.91 -12.58
C VAL A 62 14.36 2.09 -11.31
N PRO A 63 14.40 0.75 -11.37
CA PRO A 63 14.69 -0.08 -10.20
C PRO A 63 16.02 0.27 -9.51
N ASP A 64 16.07 0.16 -8.18
CA ASP A 64 17.23 0.44 -7.31
C ASP A 64 17.79 1.88 -7.42
N SER A 65 16.99 2.83 -7.92
CA SER A 65 17.38 4.25 -8.07
C SER A 65 17.17 5.11 -6.82
N GLY A 66 16.45 4.58 -5.83
CA GLY A 66 16.13 5.29 -4.61
C GLY A 66 17.22 5.24 -3.54
N LYS A 67 16.92 5.82 -2.38
CA LYS A 67 17.75 5.84 -1.16
C LYS A 67 17.73 4.50 -0.42
N PHE A 68 16.73 3.64 -0.59
CA PHE A 68 16.67 2.31 0.01
C PHE A 68 16.57 1.22 -1.07
N PRO A 69 17.59 1.07 -1.95
CA PRO A 69 17.51 0.14 -3.06
C PRO A 69 17.42 -1.31 -2.58
N ALA A 70 16.51 -2.09 -3.15
CA ALA A 70 16.25 -3.48 -2.74
C ALA A 70 17.49 -4.36 -2.82
N LYS A 71 18.38 -4.13 -3.79
CA LYS A 71 19.63 -4.90 -3.95
C LYS A 71 20.56 -4.88 -2.73
N ASP A 72 20.40 -3.90 -1.84
CA ASP A 72 21.23 -3.75 -0.64
C ASP A 72 20.66 -4.53 0.56
N VAL A 73 19.50 -5.21 0.39
CA VAL A 73 18.83 -5.99 1.43
C VAL A 73 18.83 -7.48 1.03
N PRO A 74 19.20 -8.42 1.93
CA PRO A 74 19.35 -9.85 1.57
C PRO A 74 18.12 -10.52 0.95
N ASP A 75 16.91 -10.11 1.33
CA ASP A 75 15.65 -10.65 0.83
C ASP A 75 14.97 -9.74 -0.22
N PHE A 76 15.65 -8.67 -0.62
CA PHE A 76 15.14 -7.61 -1.51
C PHE A 76 13.85 -6.93 -1.01
N GLY A 77 13.53 -7.04 0.28
CA GLY A 77 12.41 -6.35 0.90
C GLY A 77 12.72 -4.89 1.22
N CYS A 78 11.73 -4.18 1.75
CA CYS A 78 12.00 -2.87 2.33
C CYS A 78 12.80 -3.01 3.63
N PRO A 79 13.94 -2.31 3.78
CA PRO A 79 14.69 -2.33 5.02
C PRO A 79 13.92 -1.59 6.13
N SER A 80 14.19 -1.96 7.38
CA SER A 80 13.76 -1.17 8.53
C SER A 80 14.41 0.20 8.52
N ASN A 81 13.61 1.26 8.68
CA ASN A 81 14.07 2.65 8.75
C ASN A 81 13.14 3.50 9.65
N GLU A 82 13.37 4.82 9.70
CA GLU A 82 12.57 5.73 10.54
C GLU A 82 11.09 5.81 10.12
N ASP A 83 10.81 5.78 8.81
CA ASP A 83 9.43 5.78 8.28
C ASP A 83 8.77 4.41 8.44
N LEU A 84 9.57 3.34 8.39
CA LEU A 84 9.17 1.94 8.33
C LEU A 84 9.99 1.07 9.30
N PRO A 85 9.75 1.14 10.63
CA PRO A 85 10.51 0.36 11.60
C PRO A 85 10.48 -1.16 11.36
N ASP A 86 9.40 -1.69 10.78
CA ASP A 86 9.25 -3.10 10.41
C ASP A 86 9.24 -3.31 8.88
N GLY A 87 9.86 -2.40 8.13
CA GLY A 87 9.89 -2.44 6.67
C GLY A 87 8.48 -2.40 6.06
N SER A 88 8.22 -3.22 5.05
CA SER A 88 6.90 -3.28 4.38
C SER A 88 5.75 -3.68 5.31
N ALA A 89 6.03 -4.33 6.45
CA ALA A 89 5.01 -4.68 7.44
C ALA A 89 4.42 -3.43 8.13
N THR A 90 5.21 -2.38 8.34
CA THR A 90 4.70 -1.09 8.81
C THR A 90 3.77 -0.48 7.74
N PHE A 91 4.22 -0.45 6.49
CA PHE A 91 3.47 0.16 5.40
C PHE A 91 2.09 -0.47 5.19
N ILE A 92 2.04 -1.80 5.11
CA ILE A 92 0.79 -2.52 4.89
C ILE A 92 -0.19 -2.31 6.05
N SER A 93 0.32 -2.23 7.29
CA SER A 93 -0.51 -2.00 8.47
C SER A 93 -1.18 -0.64 8.44
N GLU A 94 -0.40 0.41 8.17
CA GLU A 94 -0.90 1.79 8.13
C GLU A 94 -1.84 2.02 6.94
N ILE A 95 -1.52 1.49 5.75
CA ILE A 95 -2.35 1.74 4.56
C ILE A 95 -3.69 1.00 4.61
N VAL A 96 -3.76 -0.18 5.25
CA VAL A 96 -5.03 -0.86 5.52
C VAL A 96 -5.85 -0.09 6.55
N GLU A 97 -5.23 0.45 7.60
CA GLU A 97 -5.91 1.30 8.58
C GLU A 97 -6.46 2.60 7.94
N LEU A 98 -5.68 3.25 7.08
CA LEU A 98 -6.15 4.39 6.28
C LEU A 98 -7.32 4.00 5.36
N SER A 99 -7.27 2.83 4.74
CA SER A 99 -8.36 2.32 3.91
C SER A 99 -9.66 2.16 4.69
N ALA A 100 -9.57 1.71 5.95
CA ALA A 100 -10.70 1.49 6.83
C ALA A 100 -11.30 2.80 7.38
N SER A 101 -10.50 3.87 7.50
CA SER A 101 -10.91 5.10 8.19
C SER A 101 -11.71 6.09 7.34
N VAL A 102 -11.64 5.98 6.00
CA VAL A 102 -12.31 6.94 5.12
C VAL A 102 -13.78 6.58 4.89
N THR A 103 -14.68 7.46 5.33
CA THR A 103 -16.12 7.38 5.12
C THR A 103 -16.64 8.57 4.32
N THR A 104 -17.79 8.40 3.67
CA THR A 104 -18.60 9.51 3.14
C THR A 104 -19.21 10.32 4.30
N SER A 105 -19.78 11.50 3.98
CA SER A 105 -20.47 12.35 4.96
C SER A 105 -21.66 11.68 5.66
N ASP A 106 -22.29 10.70 5.01
CA ASP A 106 -23.37 9.87 5.57
C ASP A 106 -22.87 8.57 6.24
N GLY A 107 -21.55 8.44 6.45
CA GLY A 107 -20.94 7.37 7.23
C GLY A 107 -20.71 6.05 6.48
N ARG A 108 -20.96 5.98 5.17
CA ARG A 108 -20.66 4.76 4.40
C ARG A 108 -19.14 4.60 4.23
N PRO A 109 -18.56 3.41 4.48
CA PRO A 109 -17.14 3.16 4.18
C PRO A 109 -16.86 3.34 2.70
N VAL A 110 -15.78 4.05 2.35
CA VAL A 110 -15.43 4.28 0.94
C VAL A 110 -14.75 3.05 0.33
N VAL A 111 -13.82 2.44 1.05
CA VAL A 111 -13.13 1.23 0.59
C VAL A 111 -13.97 -0.01 0.89
N LYS A 112 -14.16 -0.86 -0.12
CA LYS A 112 -14.95 -2.10 -0.04
C LYS A 112 -14.12 -3.38 -0.13
N SER A 113 -12.90 -3.27 -0.65
CA SER A 113 -11.97 -4.38 -0.78
C SER A 113 -10.56 -3.83 -0.90
N PHE A 114 -9.61 -4.57 -0.37
CA PHE A 114 -8.17 -4.28 -0.42
C PHE A 114 -7.41 -5.55 -0.78
N SER A 115 -6.43 -5.44 -1.67
CA SER A 115 -5.56 -6.55 -2.06
C SER A 115 -4.12 -6.08 -2.19
N TRP A 116 -3.23 -6.81 -1.54
CA TRP A 116 -1.78 -6.59 -1.60
C TRP A 116 -1.16 -7.27 -2.83
N PHE A 117 -0.22 -6.60 -3.49
CA PHE A 117 0.51 -7.15 -4.62
C PHE A 117 1.59 -8.13 -4.15
N ASN A 118 1.20 -9.39 -3.98
CA ASN A 118 1.98 -10.45 -3.33
C ASN A 118 2.98 -11.15 -4.29
N ILE A 119 3.94 -10.42 -4.87
CA ILE A 119 4.91 -10.98 -5.83
C ILE A 119 6.34 -10.46 -5.54
N ASP A 120 7.36 -11.29 -5.78
CA ASP A 120 8.77 -10.89 -5.66
C ASP A 120 9.21 -10.03 -6.86
N ARG A 121 9.48 -8.75 -6.61
CA ARG A 121 10.15 -7.79 -7.52
C ARG A 121 9.54 -7.62 -8.93
N GLN A 122 8.32 -8.09 -9.15
CA GLN A 122 7.66 -7.93 -10.44
C GLN A 122 7.25 -6.47 -10.66
N GLY A 123 7.49 -5.95 -11.87
CA GLY A 123 7.12 -4.58 -12.22
C GLY A 123 7.96 -3.49 -11.52
N GLY A 124 9.17 -3.82 -11.06
CA GLY A 124 10.04 -2.86 -10.37
C GLY A 124 9.69 -2.66 -8.89
N THR A 125 8.97 -3.61 -8.29
CA THR A 125 8.64 -3.62 -6.87
C THR A 125 9.79 -4.12 -6.00
N TYR A 126 9.68 -3.97 -4.68
CA TYR A 126 10.46 -4.78 -3.72
C TYR A 126 10.00 -6.24 -3.74
N ASN A 127 10.62 -7.10 -2.95
CA ASN A 127 10.01 -8.38 -2.61
C ASN A 127 8.78 -8.14 -1.72
N LEU A 128 7.60 -8.30 -2.30
CA LEU A 128 6.31 -8.06 -1.61
C LEU A 128 5.63 -9.37 -1.21
N ARG A 129 6.35 -10.50 -1.19
CA ARG A 129 5.74 -11.78 -0.83
C ARG A 129 5.27 -11.78 0.62
N LEU A 130 4.15 -12.43 0.88
CA LEU A 130 3.57 -12.64 2.22
C LEU A 130 4.04 -13.96 2.86
N PHE A 131 4.66 -14.83 2.06
CA PHE A 131 5.16 -16.14 2.46
C PHE A 131 6.64 -16.27 2.13
N ASN A 132 7.37 -16.96 3.00
CA ASN A 132 8.73 -17.40 2.74
C ASN A 132 8.74 -18.57 1.73
N ASP A 133 9.93 -18.94 1.25
CA ASP A 133 10.09 -20.04 0.28
C ASP A 133 9.66 -21.41 0.84
N ASP A 134 9.69 -21.57 2.17
CA ASP A 134 9.24 -22.79 2.86
C ASP A 134 7.71 -22.83 3.08
N GLY A 135 6.98 -21.81 2.63
CA GLY A 135 5.54 -21.67 2.78
C GLY A 135 5.10 -21.11 4.14
N SER A 136 6.03 -20.78 5.04
CA SER A 136 5.67 -20.09 6.29
C SER A 136 5.25 -18.65 6.01
N ILE A 137 4.34 -18.12 6.84
CA ILE A 137 3.99 -16.68 6.81
C ILE A 137 5.22 -15.87 7.25
N ASN A 138 5.50 -14.77 6.54
CA ASN A 138 6.55 -13.83 6.92
C ASN A 138 5.98 -12.60 7.64
N LYS A 139 6.83 -11.65 8.04
CA LYS A 139 6.39 -10.45 8.79
C LYS A 139 5.36 -9.61 8.03
N VAL A 140 5.47 -9.51 6.70
CA VAL A 140 4.53 -8.76 5.86
C VAL A 140 3.19 -9.49 5.79
N GLY A 141 3.20 -10.82 5.63
CA GLY A 141 2.01 -11.67 5.67
C GLY A 141 1.27 -11.60 7.00
N ASP A 142 2.00 -11.69 8.10
CA ASP A 142 1.45 -11.59 9.45
C ASP A 142 0.83 -10.20 9.72
N ALA A 143 1.49 -9.12 9.28
CA ALA A 143 0.91 -7.77 9.31
C ALA A 143 -0.34 -7.64 8.45
N TYR A 144 -0.35 -8.19 7.23
CA TYR A 144 -1.53 -8.18 6.35
C TYR A 144 -2.72 -8.86 7.02
N MET A 145 -2.52 -10.05 7.56
CA MET A 145 -3.57 -10.83 8.21
C MET A 145 -4.15 -10.09 9.40
N ARG A 146 -3.31 -9.58 10.31
CA ARG A 146 -3.77 -8.82 11.49
C ARG A 146 -4.53 -7.56 11.09
N SER A 147 -4.04 -6.81 10.10
CA SER A 147 -4.71 -5.57 9.67
C SER A 147 -6.05 -5.85 9.00
N CYS A 148 -6.15 -6.92 8.21
CA CYS A 148 -7.42 -7.36 7.62
C CYS A 148 -8.41 -7.86 8.69
N GLU A 149 -7.94 -8.58 9.70
CA GLU A 149 -8.78 -9.03 10.82
C GLU A 149 -9.35 -7.82 11.58
N LYS A 150 -8.48 -6.88 11.99
CA LYS A 150 -8.88 -5.61 12.62
C LYS A 150 -9.90 -4.85 11.77
N TRP A 151 -9.68 -4.77 10.46
CA TRP A 151 -10.62 -4.10 9.56
C TRP A 151 -11.97 -4.83 9.49
N GLY A 152 -11.96 -6.16 9.47
CA GLY A 152 -13.18 -6.97 9.54
C GLY A 152 -13.99 -6.68 10.79
N GLU A 153 -13.35 -6.57 11.95
CA GLU A 153 -14.00 -6.22 13.22
C GLU A 153 -14.64 -4.82 13.21
N MET A 154 -14.05 -3.86 12.49
CA MET A 154 -14.60 -2.51 12.36
C MET A 154 -15.86 -2.42 11.46
N LEU A 155 -16.12 -3.47 10.67
CA LEU A 155 -17.25 -3.52 9.73
C LEU A 155 -18.46 -4.28 10.28
N LEU A 156 -18.33 -4.90 11.46
CA LEU A 156 -19.40 -5.62 12.18
C LEU A 156 -20.18 -4.68 13.11
#